data_AF-A0A3P9MBF2-F1
#
_entry.id   AF-A0A3P9MBF2-F1
#
_cell.length_a   1.000
_cell.length_b   1.000
_cell.length_c   1.000
_cell.angle_alpha   90.00
_cell.angle_beta   90.00
_cell.angle_gamma   90.00
#
_symmetry.space_group_name_H-M   'P 1'
#
loop_
_entity.id
_entity.type
_entity.pdbx_description
1 polymer ?
#
loop_
_entity_poly.entity_id
_entity_poly.type
_entity_poly.pdbx_seq_one_letter_code
_entity_poly.pdbx_strand_id
1 'polypeptide(L)'
;MNSSTAVENIYLLVIVTLISVLQNAFFAQKVEQECQKENKHTPSFERVSCANRNCMDAYPTFLAVMWCAGVCLSQAPAAFAGIIYLLVRQKYFIGYLGHTSQSTPGYMFGKRIIGFLLLMCILGIFNFLLCRYYGSDYKEYTETITNAASALLLLP
;
A
#
# COMPACT_ATOMS: atom_id res chain seq x y z
N MET A 1 -12.35 -12.35 18.01
CA MET A 1 -12.59 -11.31 16.99
C MET A 1 -13.53 -11.91 15.96
N ASN A 2 -14.72 -11.34 15.77
CA ASN A 2 -15.69 -11.87 14.81
C ASN A 2 -15.16 -11.66 13.39
N SER A 3 -15.35 -12.63 12.49
CA SER A 3 -14.84 -12.57 11.12
C SER A 3 -15.29 -11.30 10.37
N SER A 4 -16.50 -10.81 10.65
CA SER A 4 -17.02 -9.56 10.07
C SER A 4 -16.18 -8.34 10.42
N THR A 5 -15.70 -8.22 11.66
CA THR A 5 -14.88 -7.10 12.12
C THR A 5 -13.50 -7.10 11.48
N ALA A 6 -12.94 -8.28 11.21
CA ALA A 6 -11.67 -8.39 10.49
C ALA A 6 -11.79 -7.92 9.04
N VAL A 7 -12.91 -8.24 8.38
CA VAL A 7 -13.20 -7.83 7.00
C VAL A 7 -13.38 -6.31 6.91
N GLU A 8 -14.10 -5.69 7.85
CA GLU A 8 -14.28 -4.24 7.91
C GLU A 8 -12.93 -3.50 7.89
N ASN A 9 -11.96 -3.97 8.67
CA ASN A 9 -10.62 -3.38 8.78
C ASN A 9 -9.75 -3.52 7.52
N ILE A 10 -10.12 -4.37 6.56
CA ILE A 10 -9.39 -4.53 5.29
C ILE A 10 -10.20 -4.14 4.06
N TYR A 11 -11.51 -3.89 4.20
CA TYR A 11 -12.43 -3.65 3.10
C TYR A 11 -11.97 -2.56 2.11
N LEU A 12 -11.50 -1.41 2.61
CA LEU A 12 -10.96 -0.35 1.75
C LEU A 12 -9.71 -0.78 0.96
N LEU A 13 -8.80 -1.57 1.56
CA LEU A 13 -7.63 -2.10 0.85
C LEU A 13 -8.04 -3.08 -0.25
N VAL A 14 -9.06 -3.89 0.01
CA VAL A 14 -9.64 -4.82 -0.98
C VAL A 14 -10.21 -4.04 -2.16
N ILE A 15 -10.99 -2.98 -1.91
CA ILE A 15 -11.51 -2.11 -2.97
C ILE A 15 -10.38 -1.54 -3.83
N VAL A 16 -9.35 -0.96 -3.20
CA VAL A 16 -8.21 -0.40 -3.94
C VAL A 16 -7.48 -1.48 -4.74
N THR A 17 -7.32 -2.67 -4.17
CA THR A 17 -6.71 -3.82 -4.84
C THR A 17 -7.53 -4.22 -6.06
N LEU A 18 -8.86 -4.34 -5.96
CA LEU A 18 -9.73 -4.66 -7.09
C LEU A 18 -9.66 -3.61 -8.20
N ILE A 19 -9.68 -2.31 -7.85
CA ILE A 19 -9.52 -1.23 -8.84
C ILE A 19 -8.16 -1.34 -9.53
N SER A 20 -7.10 -1.67 -8.78
CA SER A 20 -5.76 -1.83 -9.36
C SER A 20 -5.65 -3.02 -10.32
N VAL A 21 -6.39 -4.11 -10.06
CA VAL A 21 -6.48 -5.28 -10.95
C VAL A 21 -7.20 -4.91 -12.24
N LEU A 22 -8.32 -4.19 -12.15
CA LEU A 22 -9.03 -3.68 -13.34
C LEU A 22 -8.13 -2.75 -14.17
N GLN A 23 -7.34 -1.90 -13.51
CA GLN A 23 -6.35 -1.05 -14.18
C GLN A 23 -5.26 -1.87 -14.89
N ASN A 24 -4.76 -2.95 -14.27
CA ASN A 24 -3.78 -3.86 -14.89
C ASN A 24 -4.35 -4.52 -16.15
N ALA A 25 -5.60 -5.02 -16.08
CA ALA A 25 -6.27 -5.61 -17.21
C ALA A 25 -6.45 -4.61 -18.35
N PHE A 26 -6.83 -3.36 -18.04
CA PHE A 26 -6.94 -2.29 -19.03
C PHE A 26 -5.60 -1.99 -19.73
N PHE A 27 -4.49 -1.93 -18.99
CA PHE A 27 -3.17 -1.72 -19.59
C PHE A 27 -2.74 -2.89 -20.48
N ALA A 28 -2.98 -4.13 -20.05
CA ALA A 28 -2.69 -5.31 -20.84
C ALA A 28 -3.49 -5.33 -22.15
N GLN A 29 -4.81 -5.05 -22.08
CA GLN A 29 -5.66 -4.94 -23.27
C GLN A 29 -5.19 -3.83 -24.21
N LYS A 30 -4.71 -2.70 -23.68
CA LYS A 30 -4.16 -1.61 -24.51
C LYS A 30 -2.87 -2.01 -25.21
N VAL A 31 -1.97 -2.73 -24.53
CA VAL A 31 -0.75 -3.27 -25.14
C VAL A 31 -1.10 -4.27 -26.25
N GLU A 32 -2.09 -5.14 -26.02
CA GLU A 32 -2.55 -6.12 -27.00
C GLU A 32 -3.16 -5.46 -28.24
N GLN A 33 -4.01 -4.44 -28.05
CA GLN A 33 -4.60 -3.67 -29.16
C GLN A 33 -3.52 -3.03 -30.06
N GLU A 34 -2.46 -2.48 -29.46
CA GLU A 34 -1.34 -1.93 -30.23
C GLU A 34 -0.47 -3.02 -30.88
N CYS A 35 -0.41 -4.23 -30.30
CA CYS A 35 0.29 -5.39 -30.87
C CYS A 35 -0.39 -5.96 -32.12
N GLN A 36 -1.73 -5.88 -32.18
CA GLN A 36 -2.54 -6.39 -33.29
C GLN A 36 -2.55 -5.44 -34.51
N LYS A 37 -2.11 -4.18 -34.36
CA LYS A 37 -1.90 -3.28 -35.50
C LYS A 37 -0.69 -3.77 -36.30
N GLU A 38 -0.79 -3.77 -37.63
CA GLU A 38 0.13 -4.44 -38.58
C GLU A 38 1.64 -4.15 -38.44
N ASN A 39 2.05 -3.16 -37.64
CA ASN A 39 3.46 -2.86 -37.37
C ASN A 39 3.81 -2.91 -35.88
N LYS A 40 4.20 -4.11 -35.40
CA LYS A 40 4.78 -4.35 -34.06
C LYS A 40 6.09 -3.58 -33.80
N HIS A 41 6.74 -3.07 -34.85
CA HIS A 41 7.95 -2.26 -34.78
C HIS A 41 7.67 -0.74 -34.74
N THR A 42 6.43 -0.33 -34.49
CA THR A 42 6.12 1.10 -34.33
C THR A 42 6.66 1.63 -32.99
N PRO A 43 7.28 2.82 -32.97
CA PRO A 43 7.71 3.47 -31.73
C PRO A 43 6.59 3.64 -30.68
N SER A 44 5.33 3.65 -31.12
CA SER A 44 4.15 3.66 -30.25
C SER A 44 3.96 2.36 -29.49
N PHE A 45 4.10 1.19 -30.13
CA PHE A 45 3.99 -0.10 -29.45
C PHE A 45 5.07 -0.27 -28.38
N GLU A 46 6.33 0.04 -28.69
CA GLU A 46 7.44 -0.05 -27.74
C GLU A 46 7.23 0.85 -26.52
N ARG A 47 6.71 2.07 -26.71
CA ARG A 47 6.39 2.99 -25.61
C ARG A 47 5.31 2.45 -24.69
N VAL A 48 4.24 1.88 -25.25
CA VAL A 48 3.12 1.32 -24.48
C VAL A 48 3.53 0.05 -23.74
N SER A 49 4.28 -0.83 -24.41
CA SER A 49 4.83 -2.04 -23.80
C SER A 49 5.82 -1.71 -22.67
N CYS A 50 6.70 -0.73 -22.87
CA CYS A 50 7.63 -0.24 -21.85
C CYS A 50 6.89 0.39 -20.66
N ALA A 51 5.88 1.23 -20.91
CA ALA A 51 5.06 1.82 -19.85
C ALA A 51 4.33 0.76 -19.03
N ASN A 52 3.77 -0.26 -19.69
CA ASN A 52 3.13 -1.38 -19.01
C ASN A 52 4.13 -2.18 -18.17
N ARG A 53 5.33 -2.47 -18.71
CA ARG A 53 6.37 -3.19 -17.97
C ARG A 53 6.83 -2.44 -16.73
N ASN A 54 7.11 -1.14 -16.85
CA ASN A 54 7.44 -0.30 -15.68
C ASN A 54 6.31 -0.29 -14.63
N CYS A 55 5.05 -0.27 -15.10
CA CYS A 55 3.88 -0.34 -14.22
C CYS A 55 3.72 -1.72 -13.55
N MET A 56 4.16 -2.80 -14.18
CA MET A 56 4.16 -4.16 -13.62
C MET A 56 5.31 -4.36 -12.64
N ASP A 57 6.50 -3.84 -12.93
CA ASP A 57 7.66 -3.97 -12.04
C ASP A 57 7.46 -3.26 -10.70
N ALA A 58 6.76 -2.12 -10.70
CA ALA A 58 6.46 -1.37 -9.48
C ALA A 58 5.23 -1.90 -8.70
N TYR A 59 4.37 -2.71 -9.34
CA TYR A 59 3.08 -3.12 -8.78
C TYR A 59 3.20 -4.04 -7.55
N PRO A 60 4.05 -5.09 -7.54
CA PRO A 60 4.24 -5.92 -6.34
C PRO A 60 4.72 -5.11 -5.13
N THR A 61 5.65 -4.19 -5.34
CA THR A 61 6.16 -3.31 -4.29
C THR A 61 5.05 -2.43 -3.73
N PHE A 62 4.26 -1.79 -4.60
CA PHE A 62 3.10 -0.99 -4.20
C PHE A 62 2.09 -1.81 -3.38
N LEU A 63 1.72 -3.00 -3.86
CA LEU A 63 0.74 -3.86 -3.22
C LEU A 63 1.24 -4.26 -1.83
N ALA A 64 2.50 -4.68 -1.70
CA ALA A 64 3.11 -5.05 -0.43
C ALA A 64 3.07 -3.89 0.58
N VAL A 65 3.54 -2.70 0.21
CA VAL A 65 3.58 -1.57 1.16
C VAL A 65 2.18 -1.03 1.50
N MET A 66 1.23 -1.06 0.57
CA MET A 66 -0.15 -0.64 0.85
C MET A 66 -0.82 -1.57 1.87
N TRP A 67 -0.66 -2.89 1.70
CA TRP A 67 -1.21 -3.87 2.63
C TRP A 67 -0.54 -3.80 4.00
N CYS A 68 0.79 -3.74 4.05
CA CYS A 68 1.52 -3.57 5.30
C CYS A 68 1.13 -2.27 6.01
N ALA A 69 1.03 -1.14 5.30
CA ALA A 69 0.65 0.14 5.90
C ALA A 69 -0.78 0.12 6.45
N GLY A 70 -1.72 -0.49 5.72
CA GLY A 70 -3.12 -0.56 6.12
C GLY A 70 -3.35 -1.47 7.32
N VAL A 71 -2.66 -2.61 7.39
CA VAL A 71 -2.78 -3.58 8.49
C VAL A 71 -1.99 -3.13 9.71
N CYS A 72 -0.76 -2.62 9.54
CA CYS A 72 0.12 -2.29 10.67
C CYS A 72 -0.18 -0.93 11.31
N LEU A 73 -0.80 0.02 10.59
CA LEU A 73 -1.03 1.37 11.11
C LEU A 73 -2.49 1.80 10.96
N SER A 74 -2.97 2.01 9.73
CA SER A 74 -4.34 2.45 9.51
C SER A 74 -4.81 2.25 8.07
N GLN A 75 -5.97 1.63 7.93
CA GLN A 75 -6.63 1.31 6.67
C GLN A 75 -6.95 2.55 5.81
N ALA A 76 -7.56 3.58 6.39
CA ALA A 76 -8.07 4.75 5.65
C ALA A 76 -6.97 5.54 4.90
N PRO A 77 -5.86 5.99 5.56
CA PRO A 77 -4.79 6.70 4.88
C PRO A 77 -4.02 5.82 3.88
N ALA A 78 -3.87 4.52 4.17
CA ALA A 78 -3.24 3.59 3.23
C ALA A 78 -4.08 3.42 1.95
N ALA A 79 -5.40 3.26 2.09
CA ALA A 79 -6.32 3.16 0.96
C ALA A 79 -6.39 4.46 0.16
N PHE A 80 -6.42 5.63 0.82
CA PHE A 80 -6.41 6.92 0.16
C PHE A 80 -5.12 7.14 -0.66
N ALA A 81 -3.96 6.87 -0.06
CA ALA A 81 -2.68 6.89 -0.76
C ALA A 81 -2.66 5.90 -1.95
N GLY A 82 -3.26 4.72 -1.77
CA GLY A 82 -3.44 3.73 -2.83
C GLY A 82 -4.26 4.25 -4.01
N ILE A 83 -5.40 4.90 -3.78
CA ILE A 83 -6.19 5.53 -4.84
C ILE A 83 -5.38 6.59 -5.59
N ILE A 84 -4.67 7.46 -4.86
CA ILE A 84 -3.80 8.48 -5.48
C ILE A 84 -2.73 7.81 -6.34
N TYR A 85 -2.12 6.71 -5.87
CA TYR A 85 -1.13 5.96 -6.64
C TYR A 85 -1.72 5.46 -7.97
N LEU A 86 -2.94 4.89 -7.96
CA LEU A 86 -3.60 4.40 -9.17
C LEU A 86 -3.90 5.55 -10.16
N LEU A 87 -4.32 6.72 -9.67
CA LEU A 87 -4.56 7.90 -10.51
C LEU A 87 -3.27 8.40 -11.18
N VAL A 88 -2.18 8.43 -10.42
CA VAL A 88 -0.86 8.84 -10.92
C VAL A 88 -0.34 7.85 -11.94
N ARG A 89 -0.54 6.57 -11.69
CA ARG A 89 -0.21 5.47 -12.61
C ARG A 89 -1.02 5.56 -13.92
N GLN A 90 -2.30 5.91 -13.84
CA GLN A 90 -3.13 6.15 -15.03
C GLN A 90 -2.59 7.32 -15.86
N LYS A 91 -2.29 8.45 -15.20
CA LYS A 91 -1.70 9.63 -15.87
C LYS A 91 -0.34 9.33 -16.48
N TYR A 92 0.49 8.53 -15.80
CA TYR A 92 1.77 8.05 -16.31
C TYR A 92 1.60 7.24 -17.60
N PHE A 93 0.69 6.26 -17.61
CA PHE A 93 0.43 5.42 -18.78
C PHE A 93 -0.11 6.23 -19.97
N ILE A 94 -1.09 7.12 -19.73
CA ILE A 94 -1.64 8.01 -20.76
C ILE A 94 -0.58 8.99 -21.28
N GLY A 95 0.29 9.50 -20.40
CA GLY A 95 1.40 10.37 -20.80
C GLY A 95 2.39 9.69 -21.76
N TYR A 96 2.63 8.38 -21.57
CA TYR A 96 3.45 7.58 -22.49
C TYR A 96 2.79 7.35 -23.87
N LEU A 97 1.45 7.35 -23.93
CA LEU A 97 0.68 7.22 -25.16
C LEU A 97 0.69 8.51 -26.00
N GLY A 98 0.65 9.68 -25.36
CA GLY A 98 0.55 10.99 -26.00
C GLY A 98 1.86 11.47 -26.63
N HIS A 99 2.85 11.90 -25.82
CA HIS A 99 4.17 12.38 -26.26
C HIS A 99 5.15 12.33 -25.07
N THR A 100 6.41 11.94 -25.32
CA THR A 100 7.46 11.51 -24.37
C THR A 100 7.85 12.46 -23.23
N SER A 101 7.34 13.69 -23.16
CA SER A 101 7.77 14.70 -22.18
C SER A 101 6.90 14.79 -20.91
N GLN A 102 5.69 14.21 -20.91
CA GLN A 102 4.75 14.32 -19.77
C GLN A 102 4.83 13.17 -18.75
N SER A 103 5.66 12.15 -19.00
CA SER A 103 5.68 10.92 -18.20
C SER A 103 6.60 10.97 -16.97
N THR A 104 7.65 11.79 -17.02
CA THR A 104 8.66 11.92 -15.95
C THR A 104 8.07 12.44 -14.62
N PRO A 105 7.16 13.43 -14.60
CA PRO A 105 6.56 13.91 -13.37
C PRO A 105 5.69 12.86 -12.66
N GLY A 106 4.96 12.05 -13.43
CA GLY A 106 4.08 11.00 -12.89
C GLY A 106 4.84 9.89 -12.16
N TYR A 107 5.97 9.45 -12.72
CA TYR A 107 6.82 8.42 -12.10
C TYR A 107 7.43 8.87 -10.78
N MET A 108 7.94 10.11 -10.74
CA MET A 108 8.53 10.70 -9.54
C MET A 108 7.49 10.87 -8.42
N PHE A 109 6.25 11.22 -8.79
CA PHE A 109 5.17 11.32 -7.83
C PHE A 109 4.72 9.96 -7.29
N GLY A 110 4.67 8.92 -8.14
CA GLY A 110 4.41 7.55 -7.71
C GLY A 110 5.42 7.04 -6.67
N LYS A 111 6.70 7.34 -6.87
CA LYS A 111 7.76 7.01 -5.88
C LYS A 111 7.53 7.66 -4.52
N ARG A 112 7.06 8.92 -4.47
CA ARG A 112 6.77 9.60 -3.21
C ARG A 112 5.64 8.91 -2.44
N ILE A 113 4.62 8.41 -3.14
CA ILE A 113 3.51 7.69 -2.51
C ILE A 113 3.98 6.35 -1.93
N ILE A 114 4.81 5.60 -2.68
CA ILE A 114 5.43 4.37 -2.15
C ILE A 114 6.28 4.69 -0.92
N GLY A 115 7.06 5.77 -0.95
CA GLY A 115 7.84 6.23 0.21
C GLY A 115 6.98 6.56 1.43
N PHE A 116 5.83 7.23 1.21
CA PHE A 116 4.86 7.51 2.27
C PHE A 116 4.25 6.23 2.87
N LEU A 117 3.82 5.28 2.03
CA LEU A 117 3.31 3.98 2.48
C LEU A 117 4.37 3.19 3.25
N LEU A 118 5.64 3.23 2.81
CA LEU A 118 6.74 2.59 3.51
C LEU A 118 7.00 3.23 4.89
N LEU A 119 6.93 4.57 4.99
CA LEU A 119 7.01 5.26 6.28
C LEU A 119 5.88 4.82 7.23
N MET A 120 4.65 4.69 6.72
CA MET A 120 3.53 4.16 7.52
C MET A 120 3.80 2.74 8.01
N CYS A 121 4.41 1.87 7.20
CA CYS A 121 4.79 0.52 7.62
C CYS A 121 5.77 0.57 8.80
N ILE A 122 6.81 1.40 8.71
CA ILE A 122 7.81 1.57 9.75
C ILE A 122 7.17 2.07 11.05
N LEU A 123 6.32 3.09 10.95
CA LEU A 123 5.60 3.65 12.10
C LEU A 123 4.65 2.63 12.73
N GLY A 124 3.94 1.84 11.94
CA GLY A 124 3.06 0.78 12.44
C GLY A 124 3.82 -0.32 13.19
N ILE A 125 4.93 -0.81 12.62
CA ILE A 125 5.78 -1.80 13.28
C ILE A 125 6.38 -1.23 14.57
N PHE A 126 6.89 0.00 14.52
CA PHE A 126 7.45 0.66 15.70
C PHE A 126 6.39 0.84 16.80
N ASN A 127 5.18 1.26 16.45
CA ASN A 127 4.06 1.37 17.39
C ASN A 127 3.71 0.01 18.03
N PHE A 128 3.63 -1.05 17.24
CA PHE A 128 3.38 -2.40 17.73
C PHE A 128 4.46 -2.86 18.73
N LEU A 129 5.73 -2.65 18.39
CA LEU A 129 6.85 -3.01 19.28
C LEU A 129 6.82 -2.20 20.57
N LEU A 130 6.60 -0.88 20.49
CA LEU A 130 6.48 -0.02 21.67
C LEU A 130 5.35 -0.48 22.59
N CYS A 131 4.14 -0.68 22.06
CA CYS A 131 3.01 -1.18 22.84
C CYS A 131 3.31 -2.53 23.48
N ARG A 132 4.05 -3.40 22.78
CA ARG A 132 4.40 -4.72 23.32
C ARG A 132 5.41 -4.64 24.46
N TYR A 133 6.49 -3.88 24.31
CA TYR A 133 7.53 -3.78 25.34
C TYR A 133 7.04 -2.96 26.54
N TYR A 134 6.60 -1.72 26.33
CA TYR A 134 6.13 -0.85 27.41
C TYR A 134 4.83 -1.35 28.07
N GLY A 135 3.95 -2.01 27.30
CA GLY A 135 2.74 -2.64 27.86
C GLY A 135 3.06 -3.83 28.75
N SER A 136 4.11 -4.60 28.46
CA SER A 136 4.57 -5.70 29.30
C SER A 136 5.13 -5.18 30.63
N ASP A 137 6.00 -4.17 30.57
CA ASP A 137 6.61 -3.57 31.75
C ASP A 137 5.57 -2.96 32.69
N TYR A 138 4.57 -2.28 32.12
CA TYR A 138 3.47 -1.70 32.90
C TYR A 138 2.62 -2.77 33.59
N LYS A 139 2.33 -3.87 32.88
CA LYS A 139 1.56 -4.99 33.44
C LYS A 139 2.33 -5.65 34.60
N GLU A 140 3.62 -5.89 34.43
CA GLU A 140 4.47 -6.48 35.48
C GLU A 140 4.58 -5.55 36.71
N TYR A 141 4.73 -4.25 36.49
CA TYR A 141 4.78 -3.26 37.56
C TYR A 141 3.46 -3.19 38.36
N THR A 142 2.32 -3.17 37.67
CA THR A 142 1.01 -3.15 38.32
C THR A 142 0.73 -4.43 39.10
N GLU A 143 1.04 -5.61 38.55
CA GLU A 143 0.93 -6.88 39.27
C GLU A 143 1.81 -6.90 40.53
N THR A 144 3.03 -6.37 40.44
CA THR A 144 3.95 -6.27 41.60
C THR A 144 3.37 -5.39 42.71
N ILE A 145 2.84 -4.20 42.37
CA ILE A 145 2.20 -3.32 43.35
C ILE A 145 0.95 -3.96 43.94
N THR A 146 0.08 -4.54 43.11
CA THR A 146 -1.16 -5.18 43.58
C THR A 146 -0.84 -6.34 44.53
N ASN A 147 0.17 -7.14 44.24
CA ASN A 147 0.60 -8.24 45.12
C ASN A 147 1.17 -7.70 46.45
N ALA A 148 2.01 -6.67 46.41
CA ALA A 148 2.56 -6.04 47.62
C ALA A 148 1.46 -5.39 48.48
N ALA A 149 0.52 -4.68 47.86
CA ALA A 149 -0.62 -4.07 48.54
C ALA A 149 -1.56 -5.13 49.15
N SER A 150 -1.80 -6.24 48.43
CA SER A 150 -2.60 -7.36 48.94
C SER A 150 -1.94 -8.01 50.17
N ALA A 151 -0.63 -8.18 50.16
CA ALA A 151 0.11 -8.70 51.31
C ALA A 151 0.04 -7.76 52.52
N LEU A 152 0.09 -6.44 52.30
CA LEU A 152 -0.04 -5.43 53.36
C LEU A 152 -1.46 -5.36 53.94
N LEU A 153 -2.50 -5.49 53.12
CA LEU A 153 -3.90 -5.48 53.56
C LEU A 153 -4.29 -6.72 54.38
N LEU A 154 -3.48 -7.79 54.33
CA LEU A 154 -3.68 -9.01 55.12
C LEU A 154 -3.02 -8.94 56.50
N LEU A 155 -2.30 -7.86 56.83
CA LEU A 155 -1.76 -7.66 58.17
C LEU A 155 -2.88 -7.19 59.12
N PRO A 156 -3.03 -7.81 60.31
CA PRO A 156 -4.12 -7.56 61.24
C PRO A 156 -4.04 -6.20 61.96
#